data_AF-A0A6I7YZ65-F1
#
_entry.id   AF-A0A6I7YZ65-F1
#
_cell.length_a   1.000
_cell.length_b   1.000
_cell.length_c   1.000
_cell.angle_alpha   90.00
_cell.angle_beta   90.00
_cell.angle_gamma   90.00
#
_symmetry.space_group_name_H-M   'P 1'
#
loop_
_entity.id
_entity.type
_entity.pdbx_description
1 polymer ?
#
loop_
_entity_poly.entity_id
_entity_poly.type
_entity_poly.pdbx_seq_one_letter_code
_entity_poly.pdbx_strand_id
1 'polypeptide(L)'
;MSDDTIRLVTIGRIVRRRWRLLAVLALVGALVGYGVSLLFPPRYTTSASVLLPGAWEDRELLTQAEIATSSVVVDRAATTLGWAGVSGSDLRDQVSAKATDGNIIKISGTAETPERAQQLSDQVAQQFVTFAARIVDDNADPEAAAQLEELQQMVVQTSRRITELADAADPGQTVESVQTRTELEKLRTSLQEAVNKLDQADPAANKANMVVMGSAARPTGEAPPTRVQLIVAGALLFFLVAVIGHLTAARMSRRLRTQAEIAAALGSALLGTVDVPGDRRAHRPGGRGVRARFRRLLGVDVRWDIPTPRTSGDEAGTRLRYRRVCARLRDQLPSPRRLLVVVPDGDTIARRAAGLLVTEAGGDPLLRVVEVSVSDPMVPDRGTESGALVVLSAGSWTAAELSGIAEACVDAKHEVVGLVLAGPVRARTTRPAGPPAEAAAPVLAVGHDARGGSR
;
A
#
# COMPACT_ATOMS: atom_id res chain seq x y z
N MET A 1 -23.11 -15.47 -5.98
CA MET A 1 -21.65 -15.32 -6.14
C MET A 1 -21.32 -13.87 -5.88
N SER A 2 -20.61 -13.61 -4.79
CA SER A 2 -20.56 -12.29 -4.14
C SER A 2 -19.71 -11.27 -4.88
N ASP A 3 -20.19 -10.02 -4.90
CA ASP A 3 -19.60 -8.85 -5.55
C ASP A 3 -18.14 -8.58 -5.09
N ASP A 4 -17.78 -9.03 -3.87
CA ASP A 4 -16.44 -8.91 -3.30
C ASP A 4 -15.38 -9.74 -4.03
N THR A 5 -15.73 -10.93 -4.53
CA THR A 5 -14.80 -11.77 -5.29
C THR A 5 -14.41 -11.10 -6.60
N ILE A 6 -15.36 -10.38 -7.22
CA ILE A 6 -15.13 -9.63 -8.46
C ILE A 6 -14.19 -8.44 -8.18
N ARG A 7 -14.32 -7.78 -7.03
CA ARG A 7 -13.45 -6.66 -6.61
C ARG A 7 -12.02 -7.13 -6.32
N LEU A 8 -11.84 -8.22 -5.58
CA LEU A 8 -10.52 -8.79 -5.27
C LEU A 8 -9.78 -9.29 -6.51
N VAL A 9 -10.47 -9.96 -7.43
CA VAL A 9 -9.87 -10.41 -8.71
C VAL A 9 -9.44 -9.22 -9.56
N THR A 10 -10.18 -8.11 -9.51
CA THR A 10 -9.84 -6.88 -10.22
C THR A 10 -8.60 -6.21 -9.62
N ILE A 11 -8.54 -6.09 -8.29
CA ILE A 11 -7.37 -5.54 -7.58
C ILE A 11 -6.14 -6.41 -7.83
N GLY A 12 -6.25 -7.74 -7.74
CA GLY A 12 -5.15 -8.66 -8.02
C GLY A 12 -4.63 -8.56 -9.47
N ARG A 13 -5.51 -8.28 -10.43
CA ARG A 13 -5.13 -8.06 -11.84
C ARG A 13 -4.37 -6.75 -12.02
N ILE A 14 -4.77 -5.68 -11.32
CA ILE A 14 -4.07 -4.39 -11.32
C ILE A 14 -2.67 -4.55 -10.75
N VAL A 15 -2.56 -5.18 -9.57
CA VAL A 15 -1.26 -5.41 -8.91
C VAL A 15 -0.36 -6.21 -9.85
N ARG A 16 -0.82 -7.32 -10.43
CA ARG A 16 0.02 -8.18 -11.28
C ARG A 16 0.48 -7.51 -12.58
N ARG A 17 -0.35 -6.66 -13.21
CA ARG A 17 -0.01 -6.02 -14.50
C ARG A 17 0.67 -4.66 -14.37
N ARG A 18 0.48 -3.94 -13.26
CA ARG A 18 1.02 -2.59 -13.04
C ARG A 18 1.90 -2.48 -11.79
N TRP A 19 2.40 -3.60 -11.28
CA TRP A 19 3.30 -3.62 -10.11
C TRP A 19 4.47 -2.66 -10.23
N ARG A 20 5.06 -2.50 -11.43
CA ARG A 20 6.17 -1.57 -11.67
C ARG A 20 5.80 -0.12 -11.41
N LEU A 21 4.64 0.31 -11.89
CA LEU A 21 4.17 1.67 -11.68
C LEU A 21 3.79 1.90 -10.21
N LEU A 22 3.14 0.92 -9.60
CA LEU A 22 2.83 0.96 -8.17
C LEU A 22 4.11 1.03 -7.33
N ALA A 23 5.15 0.27 -7.69
CA ALA A 23 6.45 0.31 -7.03
C ALA A 23 7.16 1.66 -7.22
N VAL A 24 7.11 2.25 -8.41
CA VAL A 24 7.68 3.59 -8.65
C VAL A 24 6.95 4.65 -7.84
N LEU A 25 5.62 4.63 -7.77
CA LEU A 25 4.86 5.58 -6.95
C LEU A 25 5.08 5.36 -5.46
N ALA A 26 5.15 4.11 -5.00
CA ALA A 26 5.52 3.80 -3.62
C ALA A 26 6.94 4.29 -3.29
N LEU A 27 7.89 4.16 -4.21
CA LEU A 27 9.24 4.69 -4.06
C LEU A 27 9.25 6.22 -3.99
N VAL A 28 8.48 6.89 -4.83
CA VAL A 28 8.29 8.35 -4.75
C VAL A 28 7.67 8.74 -3.41
N GLY A 29 6.67 8.01 -2.94
CA GLY A 29 6.08 8.22 -1.61
C GLY A 29 7.07 8.01 -0.47
N ALA A 30 7.93 7.00 -0.57
CA ALA A 30 9.02 6.75 0.38
C ALA A 30 10.03 7.91 0.41
N LEU A 31 10.40 8.43 -0.76
CA LEU A 31 11.29 9.59 -0.88
C LEU A 31 10.66 10.87 -0.30
N VAL A 32 9.36 11.09 -0.53
CA VAL A 32 8.63 12.19 0.10
C VAL A 32 8.58 12.01 1.61
N GLY A 33 8.28 10.80 2.12
CA GLY A 33 8.30 10.49 3.54
C GLY A 33 9.68 10.71 4.18
N TYR A 34 10.75 10.33 3.47
CA TYR A 34 12.13 10.63 3.88
C TYR A 34 12.40 12.13 3.90
N GLY A 35 11.97 12.87 2.87
CA GLY A 35 12.11 14.33 2.83
C GLY A 35 11.39 15.03 4.00
N VAL A 36 10.18 14.59 4.33
CA VAL A 36 9.45 15.07 5.52
C VAL A 36 10.19 14.72 6.80
N SER A 37 10.78 13.53 6.90
CA SER A 37 11.60 13.13 8.05
C SER A 37 12.85 14.00 8.27
N LEU A 38 13.32 14.75 7.27
CA LEU A 38 14.41 15.71 7.46
C LEU A 38 13.95 17.01 8.12
N LEU A 39 12.65 17.33 8.05
CA LEU A 39 12.05 18.49 8.71
C LEU A 39 11.70 18.22 10.18
N PHE A 40 11.58 16.95 10.55
CA PHE A 40 11.27 16.51 11.92
C PHE A 40 12.49 15.74 12.47
N PRO A 41 13.39 16.40 13.21
CA PRO A 41 14.56 15.74 13.79
C PRO A 41 14.13 14.62 14.76
N PRO A 42 14.98 13.60 14.93
CA PRO A 42 14.69 12.50 15.85
C PRO A 42 14.50 13.02 17.26
N ARG A 43 13.45 12.54 17.93
CA ARG A 43 13.16 12.86 19.32
C ARG A 43 13.33 11.62 20.17
N TYR A 44 13.77 11.82 21.41
CA TYR A 44 13.95 10.79 22.40
C TYR A 44 13.12 11.17 23.60
N THR A 45 12.29 10.25 24.08
CA THR A 45 11.42 10.46 25.24
C THR A 45 11.77 9.44 26.31
N THR A 46 11.95 9.91 27.54
CA THR A 46 12.11 9.05 28.71
C THR A 46 11.36 9.63 29.90
N SER A 47 11.10 8.83 30.92
CA SER A 47 10.30 9.23 32.07
C SER A 47 11.02 8.95 33.39
N ALA A 48 10.95 9.91 34.31
CA ALA A 48 11.27 9.73 35.73
C ALA A 48 9.98 9.48 36.52
N SER A 49 10.06 8.63 37.55
CA SER A 49 8.91 8.30 38.41
C SER A 49 9.03 8.99 39.76
N VAL A 50 7.99 9.71 40.17
CA VAL A 50 7.87 10.32 41.50
C VAL A 50 6.77 9.62 42.27
N LEU A 51 7.09 9.13 43.47
CA LEU A 51 6.13 8.50 44.37
C LEU A 51 5.55 9.55 45.32
N LEU A 52 4.23 9.54 45.44
CA LEU A 52 3.48 10.41 46.33
C LEU A 52 2.97 9.56 47.51
N PRO A 53 3.48 9.76 48.74
CA PRO A 53 3.02 9.01 49.90
C PRO A 53 1.61 9.44 50.36
N GLY A 54 0.93 8.58 51.13
CA GLY A 54 -0.44 8.80 51.58
C GLY A 54 -1.53 8.33 50.61
N ALA A 55 -2.80 8.59 50.93
CA ALA A 55 -3.95 8.27 50.09
C ALA A 55 -4.33 9.48 49.22
N TRP A 56 -4.16 9.36 47.90
CA TRP A 56 -4.51 10.40 46.94
C TRP A 56 -5.73 9.99 46.12
N GLU A 57 -6.64 10.92 45.87
CA GLU A 57 -7.69 10.70 44.89
C GLU A 57 -7.17 10.90 43.46
N ASP A 58 -7.75 10.21 42.48
CA ASP A 58 -7.36 10.34 41.06
C ASP A 58 -7.35 11.79 40.57
N ARG A 59 -8.29 12.61 41.05
CA ARG A 59 -8.38 14.03 40.71
C ARG A 59 -7.23 14.86 41.30
N GLU A 60 -6.80 14.52 42.51
CA GLU A 60 -5.65 15.16 43.11
C GLU A 60 -4.35 14.77 42.39
N LEU A 61 -4.21 13.50 41.99
CA LEU A 61 -3.06 13.04 41.19
C LEU A 61 -2.95 13.76 39.84
N LEU A 62 -4.08 14.02 39.17
CA LEU A 62 -4.11 14.82 37.94
C LEU A 62 -3.66 16.27 38.20
N THR A 63 -4.10 16.85 39.31
CA THR A 63 -3.68 18.21 39.72
C THR A 63 -2.18 18.26 39.99
N GLN A 64 -1.63 17.24 40.67
CA GLN A 64 -0.20 17.15 40.92
C GLN A 64 0.61 16.96 39.62
N ALA A 65 0.08 16.19 38.66
CA ALA A 65 0.72 16.07 37.34
C ALA A 65 0.75 17.41 36.60
N GLU A 66 -0.32 18.21 36.68
CA GLU A 66 -0.35 19.56 36.09
C GLU A 66 0.62 20.52 36.79
N ILE A 67 0.75 20.43 38.11
CA ILE A 67 1.73 21.20 38.89
C ILE A 67 3.17 20.81 38.49
N ALA A 68 3.44 19.53 38.27
CA ALA A 68 4.76 19.05 37.85
C ALA A 68 5.23 19.63 36.50
N THR A 69 4.30 20.01 35.63
CA THR A 69 4.60 20.68 34.34
C THR A 69 4.29 22.18 34.36
N SER A 70 4.09 22.77 35.53
CA SER A 70 3.79 24.19 35.68
C SER A 70 4.99 25.06 35.28
N SER A 71 4.72 26.34 34.95
CA SER A 71 5.77 27.32 34.62
C SER A 71 6.89 27.32 35.64
N VAL A 72 6.52 27.37 36.92
CA VAL A 72 7.46 27.60 38.00
C VAL A 72 8.44 26.43 38.13
N VAL A 73 7.96 25.20 37.91
CA VAL A 73 8.79 24.00 37.96
C VAL A 73 9.68 23.91 36.71
N VAL A 74 9.09 24.09 35.52
CA VAL A 74 9.83 23.97 34.24
C VAL A 74 10.85 25.10 34.06
N ASP A 75 10.54 26.33 34.45
CA ASP A 75 11.45 27.47 34.37
C ASP A 75 12.66 27.26 35.29
N ARG A 76 12.46 26.70 36.50
CA ARG A 76 13.58 26.33 37.41
C ARG A 76 14.41 25.17 36.87
N ALA A 77 13.78 24.21 36.21
CA ALA A 77 14.51 23.14 35.54
C ALA A 77 15.36 23.72 34.39
N ALA A 78 14.80 24.65 33.61
CA ALA A 78 15.52 25.35 32.54
C ALA A 78 16.74 26.12 33.05
N THR A 79 16.59 26.88 34.13
CA THR A 79 17.70 27.64 34.72
C THR A 79 18.79 26.72 35.26
N THR A 80 18.42 25.58 35.84
CA THR A 80 19.38 24.59 36.36
C THR A 80 20.13 23.87 35.24
N LEU A 81 19.44 23.53 34.14
CA LEU A 81 20.05 22.88 32.97
C LEU A 81 20.98 23.82 32.20
N GLY A 82 20.69 25.12 32.16
CA GLY A 82 21.55 26.13 31.55
C GLY A 82 21.80 25.93 30.05
N TRP A 83 20.88 25.27 29.35
CA TRP A 83 21.04 25.00 27.92
C TRP A 83 20.95 26.28 27.10
N ALA A 84 21.97 26.53 26.27
CA ALA A 84 22.07 27.74 25.47
C ALA A 84 20.86 27.88 24.51
N GLY A 85 20.14 29.00 24.63
CA GLY A 85 19.02 29.34 23.75
C GLY A 85 17.72 28.58 24.00
N VAL A 86 17.59 27.85 25.12
CA VAL A 86 16.37 27.14 25.49
C VAL A 86 15.70 27.84 26.66
N SER A 87 14.47 28.32 26.45
CA SER A 87 13.65 28.94 27.50
C SER A 87 12.78 27.90 28.22
N GLY A 88 12.26 28.24 29.40
CA GLY A 88 11.32 27.37 30.11
C GLY A 88 10.00 27.16 29.35
N SER A 89 9.59 28.10 28.48
CA SER A 89 8.48 27.87 27.54
C SER A 89 8.81 26.81 26.49
N ASP A 90 10.04 26.78 25.97
CA ASP A 90 10.45 25.77 24.98
C ASP A 90 10.50 24.36 25.61
N LEU A 91 10.91 24.29 26.88
CA LEU A 91 10.90 23.03 27.64
C LEU A 91 9.49 22.58 28.02
N ARG A 92 8.54 23.51 28.21
CA ARG A 92 7.17 23.14 28.59
C ARG A 92 6.50 22.28 27.53
N ASP A 93 6.72 22.57 26.25
CA ASP A 93 6.20 21.76 25.13
C ASP A 93 6.91 20.40 25.00
N GLN A 94 8.02 20.21 25.71
CA GLN A 94 8.85 19.00 25.69
C GLN A 94 8.65 18.12 26.91
N VAL A 95 7.89 18.59 27.92
CA VAL A 95 7.68 17.90 29.19
C VAL A 95 6.20 17.55 29.34
N SER A 96 5.91 16.32 29.74
CA SER A 96 4.55 15.87 30.04
C SER A 96 4.55 15.01 31.30
N ALA A 97 3.61 15.25 32.21
CA ALA A 97 3.40 14.41 33.38
C ALA A 97 2.09 13.61 33.25
N LYS A 98 2.11 12.37 33.72
CA LYS A 98 0.92 11.51 33.80
C LYS A 98 0.88 10.80 35.14
N ALA A 99 -0.26 10.87 35.82
CA ALA A 99 -0.56 10.00 36.94
C ALA A 99 -0.68 8.54 36.46
N THR A 100 -0.10 7.62 37.22
CA THR A 100 -0.20 6.17 37.03
C THR A 100 -0.75 5.55 38.32
N ASP A 101 -1.38 4.39 38.21
CA ASP A 101 -1.90 3.63 39.35
C ASP A 101 -0.83 3.45 40.45
N GLY A 102 -1.24 3.60 41.72
CA GLY A 102 -0.37 3.44 42.89
C GLY A 102 0.34 4.71 43.36
N ASN A 103 -0.27 5.89 43.20
CA ASN A 103 0.26 7.20 43.63
C ASN A 103 1.64 7.53 43.03
N ILE A 104 1.81 7.23 41.74
CA ILE A 104 3.04 7.54 41.01
C ILE A 104 2.75 8.54 39.90
N ILE A 105 3.55 9.60 39.82
CA ILE A 105 3.54 10.52 38.68
C ILE A 105 4.76 10.24 37.81
N LYS A 106 4.51 9.96 36.53
CA LYS A 106 5.55 9.81 35.51
C LYS A 106 5.76 11.13 34.79
N ILE A 107 6.93 11.71 34.98
CA ILE A 107 7.36 12.96 34.33
C ILE A 107 8.23 12.58 33.15
N SER A 108 7.78 12.93 31.94
CA SER A 108 8.43 12.56 30.68
C SER A 108 9.01 13.78 30.00
N GLY A 109 10.31 13.74 29.71
CA GLY A 109 11.05 14.74 28.96
C GLY A 109 11.36 14.22 27.56
N THR A 110 11.15 15.08 26.56
CA THR A 110 11.44 14.79 25.15
C THR A 110 12.54 15.71 24.64
N ALA A 111 13.64 15.16 24.14
CA ALA A 111 14.75 15.97 23.62
C ALA A 111 15.37 15.36 22.35
N GLU A 112 16.28 16.10 21.73
CA GLU A 112 16.99 15.70 20.49
C GLU A 112 18.05 14.61 20.71
N THR A 113 18.52 14.43 21.95
CA THR A 113 19.48 13.39 22.30
C THR A 113 19.00 12.57 23.50
N PRO A 114 19.36 11.29 23.59
CA PRO A 114 19.02 10.45 24.74
C PRO A 114 19.47 11.05 26.08
N GLU A 115 20.67 11.65 26.11
CA GLU A 115 21.25 12.27 27.30
C GLU A 115 20.44 13.48 27.76
N ARG A 116 20.05 14.36 26.82
CA ARG A 116 19.24 15.53 27.15
C ARG A 116 17.83 15.13 27.60
N ALA A 117 17.26 14.08 27.01
CA ALA A 117 15.94 13.60 27.41
C ALA A 117 15.94 13.10 28.85
N GLN A 118 16.99 12.34 29.22
CA GLN A 118 17.20 11.88 30.59
C GLN A 118 17.39 13.05 31.57
N GLN A 119 18.30 13.97 31.25
CA GLN A 119 18.58 15.15 32.08
C GLN A 119 17.33 16.02 32.29
N LEU A 120 16.51 16.19 31.25
CA LEU A 120 15.27 16.96 31.32
C LEU A 120 14.27 16.31 32.29
N SER A 121 14.01 15.01 32.12
CA SER A 121 13.09 14.27 32.99
C SER A 121 13.54 14.28 34.46
N ASP A 122 14.84 14.07 34.70
CA ASP A 122 15.42 14.04 36.04
C ASP A 122 15.34 15.41 36.71
N GLN A 123 15.70 16.48 35.98
CA GLN A 123 15.67 17.84 36.52
C GLN A 123 14.25 18.29 36.83
N VAL A 124 13.29 18.04 35.94
CA VAL A 124 11.88 18.41 36.22
C VAL A 124 11.35 17.63 37.42
N ALA A 125 11.64 16.34 37.53
CA ALA A 125 11.24 15.54 38.69
C ALA A 125 11.82 16.08 40.00
N GLN A 126 13.11 16.44 40.01
CA GLN A 126 13.77 17.00 41.17
C GLN A 126 13.21 18.39 41.54
N GLN A 127 12.94 19.24 40.56
CA GLN A 127 12.34 20.57 40.80
C GLN A 127 10.89 20.47 41.26
N PHE A 128 10.13 19.48 40.80
CA PHE A 128 8.77 19.23 41.27
C PHE A 128 8.74 18.86 42.75
N VAL A 129 9.57 17.90 43.18
CA VAL A 129 9.71 17.52 44.60
C VAL A 129 10.17 18.71 45.44
N THR A 130 11.17 19.45 44.97
CA THR A 130 11.66 20.67 45.65
C THR A 130 10.57 21.74 45.79
N PHE A 131 9.73 21.89 44.77
CA PHE A 131 8.60 22.82 44.80
C PHE A 131 7.51 22.37 45.79
N ALA A 132 7.19 21.07 45.81
CA ALA A 132 6.23 20.49 46.75
C ALA A 132 6.70 20.65 48.21
N ALA A 133 7.98 20.39 48.49
CA ALA A 133 8.56 20.57 49.83
C ALA A 133 8.43 22.03 50.32
N ARG A 134 8.76 23.02 49.47
CA ARG A 134 8.67 24.45 49.83
C ARG A 134 7.26 24.94 50.11
N ILE A 135 6.24 24.37 49.47
CA ILE A 135 4.84 24.77 49.73
C ILE A 135 4.41 24.36 51.15
N VAL A 136 5.02 23.32 51.72
CA VAL A 136 4.69 22.82 53.05
C VAL A 136 5.59 23.42 54.15
N ASP A 137 6.83 23.78 53.81
CA ASP A 137 7.84 24.29 54.75
C ASP A 137 7.54 25.68 55.35
N ASP A 138 6.51 26.38 54.85
CA ASP A 138 6.07 27.67 55.44
C ASP A 138 5.48 27.52 56.86
N ASN A 139 5.36 26.30 57.44
CA ASN A 139 4.83 26.07 58.80
C ASN A 139 5.54 24.95 59.62
N ALA A 140 6.74 24.48 59.26
CA ALA A 140 7.36 23.29 59.89
C ALA A 140 8.44 23.58 60.95
N ASP A 141 8.57 22.68 61.94
CA ASP A 141 9.53 22.72 63.05
C ASP A 141 10.95 22.32 62.57
N PRO A 142 12.01 23.14 62.78
CA PRO A 142 13.34 22.92 62.19
C PRO A 142 14.03 21.60 62.55
N GLU A 143 13.70 20.98 63.69
CA GLU A 143 14.26 19.66 64.07
C GLU A 143 13.63 18.50 63.29
N ALA A 144 12.34 18.61 62.92
CA ALA A 144 11.65 17.62 62.09
C ALA A 144 12.12 17.70 60.62
N ALA A 145 12.42 18.91 60.14
CA ALA A 145 12.97 19.14 58.80
C ALA A 145 14.33 18.44 58.60
N ALA A 146 15.23 18.50 59.60
CA ALA A 146 16.55 17.88 59.52
C ALA A 146 16.50 16.35 59.44
N GLN A 147 15.61 15.70 60.19
CA GLN A 147 15.43 14.25 60.15
C GLN A 147 14.80 13.79 58.82
N LEU A 148 13.90 14.61 58.27
CA LEU A 148 13.29 14.36 56.97
C LEU A 148 14.30 14.45 55.84
N GLU A 149 15.19 15.45 55.86
CA GLU A 149 16.28 15.60 54.89
C GLU A 149 17.24 14.40 54.94
N GLU A 150 17.59 13.90 56.13
CA GLU A 150 18.44 12.72 56.28
C GLU A 150 17.77 11.46 55.67
N LEU A 151 16.48 11.26 55.91
CA LEU A 151 15.73 10.16 55.30
C LEU A 151 15.62 10.31 53.78
N GLN A 152 15.37 11.51 53.26
CA GLN A 152 15.35 11.77 51.81
C GLN A 152 16.71 11.47 51.16
N GLN A 153 17.81 11.89 51.80
CA GLN A 153 19.16 11.57 51.33
C GLN A 153 19.40 10.06 51.30
N MET A 154 18.95 9.34 52.33
CA MET A 154 19.07 7.89 52.40
C MET A 154 18.28 7.20 51.27
N VAL A 155 17.07 7.66 50.97
CA VAL A 155 16.27 7.10 49.87
C VAL A 155 16.90 7.39 48.51
N VAL A 156 17.36 8.62 48.28
CA VAL A 156 18.07 8.98 47.03
C VAL A 156 19.33 8.15 46.85
N GLN A 157 20.14 7.98 47.91
CA GLN A 157 21.34 7.16 47.88
C GLN A 157 21.02 5.69 47.60
N THR A 158 19.96 5.15 48.22
CA THR A 158 19.51 3.77 48.03
C THR A 158 18.99 3.55 46.62
N SER A 159 18.14 4.44 46.09
CA SER A 159 17.66 4.38 44.71
C SER A 159 18.80 4.43 43.70
N ARG A 160 19.80 5.31 43.91
CA ARG A 160 21.00 5.37 43.06
C ARG A 160 21.75 4.05 43.04
N ARG A 161 21.93 3.42 44.21
CA ARG A 161 22.59 2.12 44.34
C ARG A 161 21.81 1.00 43.65
N ILE A 162 20.48 1.02 43.73
CA ILE A 162 19.60 0.10 43.02
C ILE A 162 19.76 0.25 41.50
N THR A 163 19.82 1.48 40.98
CA THR A 163 20.05 1.73 39.54
C THR A 163 21.43 1.23 39.11
N GLU A 164 22.50 1.52 39.86
CA GLU A 164 23.86 1.04 39.58
C GLU A 164 23.92 -0.50 39.54
N LEU A 165 23.28 -1.17 40.51
CA LEU A 165 23.22 -2.63 40.58
C LEU A 165 22.34 -3.23 39.48
N ALA A 166 21.28 -2.54 39.07
CA ALA A 166 20.42 -2.97 37.97
C ALA A 166 21.13 -2.85 36.61
N ASP A 167 21.92 -1.79 36.40
CA ASP A 167 22.70 -1.59 35.19
C ASP A 167 23.89 -2.57 35.09
N ALA A 168 24.45 -2.98 36.23
CA ALA A 168 25.53 -3.98 36.30
C ALA A 168 25.03 -5.43 36.17
N ALA A 169 23.72 -5.67 36.31
CA ALA A 169 23.16 -7.02 36.23
C ALA A 169 22.99 -7.48 34.77
N ASP A 170 23.95 -8.27 34.28
CA ASP A 170 23.90 -8.93 32.97
C ASP A 170 22.78 -10.02 32.95
N PRO A 171 22.11 -10.30 31.81
CA PRO A 171 20.99 -11.23 31.76
C PRO A 171 21.44 -12.69 31.93
N GLY A 172 21.56 -13.13 33.19
CA GLY A 172 21.19 -14.47 33.63
C GLY A 172 22.11 -15.64 33.25
N GLN A 173 23.44 -15.49 33.30
CA GLN A 173 24.34 -16.65 33.09
C GLN A 173 25.32 -16.97 34.24
N THR A 174 25.33 -16.22 35.34
CA THR A 174 26.28 -16.44 36.45
C THR A 174 25.59 -16.52 37.81
N VAL A 175 26.18 -17.28 38.75
CA VAL A 175 25.73 -17.38 40.15
C VAL A 175 25.75 -16.00 40.83
N GLU A 176 26.66 -15.14 40.36
CA GLU A 176 26.78 -13.73 40.73
C GLU A 176 25.49 -12.94 40.45
N SER A 177 24.82 -13.16 39.31
CA SER A 177 23.54 -12.50 38.99
C SER A 177 22.39 -12.83 39.95
N VAL A 178 22.40 -14.01 40.57
CA VAL A 178 21.39 -14.42 41.58
C VAL A 178 21.65 -13.69 42.90
N GLN A 179 22.93 -13.51 43.26
CA GLN A 179 23.33 -12.77 44.45
C GLN A 179 23.01 -11.28 44.30
N THR A 180 23.34 -10.67 43.16
CA THR A 180 22.99 -9.28 42.85
C THR A 180 21.47 -9.06 42.88
N ARG A 181 20.68 -10.02 42.38
CA ARG A 181 19.20 -9.94 42.42
C ARG A 181 18.64 -10.05 43.83
N THR A 182 19.24 -10.89 44.67
CA THR A 182 18.85 -11.02 46.09
C THR A 182 19.16 -9.73 46.86
N GLU A 183 20.32 -9.12 46.59
CA GLU A 183 20.68 -7.82 47.17
C GLU A 183 19.76 -6.70 46.69
N LEU A 184 19.39 -6.70 45.40
CA LEU A 184 18.43 -5.75 44.82
C LEU A 184 17.05 -5.86 45.49
N GLU A 185 16.55 -7.08 45.71
CA GLU A 185 15.26 -7.30 46.39
C GLU A 185 15.32 -6.92 47.88
N LYS A 186 16.44 -7.17 48.55
CA LYS A 186 16.64 -6.74 49.94
C LYS A 186 16.66 -5.21 50.04
N LEU A 187 17.34 -4.53 49.12
CA LEU A 187 17.38 -3.07 49.03
C LEU A 187 15.99 -2.49 48.74
N ARG A 188 15.24 -3.06 47.79
CA ARG A 188 13.83 -2.68 47.54
C ARG A 188 12.97 -2.82 48.78
N THR A 189 13.07 -3.94 49.48
CA THR A 189 12.32 -4.20 50.71
C THR A 189 12.67 -3.17 51.79
N SER A 190 13.96 -2.86 51.96
CA SER A 190 14.42 -1.86 52.92
C SER A 190 13.94 -0.44 52.58
N LEU A 191 13.90 -0.09 51.29
CA LEU A 191 13.40 1.20 50.81
C LEU A 191 11.89 1.29 51.06
N GLN A 192 11.14 0.22 50.77
CA GLN A 192 9.70 0.13 51.08
C GLN A 192 9.44 0.31 52.58
N GLU A 193 10.23 -0.32 53.44
CA GLU A 193 10.09 -0.20 54.89
C GLU A 193 10.45 1.20 55.40
N ALA A 194 11.48 1.83 54.83
CA ALA A 194 11.86 3.20 55.15
C ALA A 194 10.77 4.20 54.75
N VAL A 195 10.18 4.05 53.56
CA VAL A 195 9.04 4.86 53.10
C VAL A 195 7.81 4.65 53.99
N ASN A 196 7.53 3.41 54.40
CA ASN A 196 6.42 3.13 55.32
C ASN A 196 6.63 3.75 56.72
N LYS A 197 7.88 3.82 57.21
CA LYS A 197 8.20 4.52 58.47
C LYS A 197 8.05 6.02 58.33
N LEU A 198 8.39 6.58 57.17
CA LEU A 198 8.17 7.99 56.83
C LEU A 198 6.66 8.34 56.84
N ASP A 199 5.82 7.47 56.28
CA ASP A 199 4.35 7.64 56.21
C ASP A 199 3.66 7.60 57.58
N GLN A 200 4.26 6.92 58.57
CA GLN A 200 3.73 6.78 59.94
C GLN A 200 4.16 7.91 60.89
N ALA A 201 5.25 8.63 60.57
CA ALA A 201 5.85 9.59 61.48
C ALA A 201 5.13 10.95 61.51
N ASP A 202 4.49 11.39 60.42
CA ASP A 202 3.70 12.63 60.40
C ASP A 202 2.62 12.64 59.28
N PRO A 203 1.35 12.28 59.60
CA PRO A 203 0.27 12.21 58.63
C PRO A 203 -0.16 13.56 58.05
N ALA A 204 0.22 14.70 58.65
CA ALA A 204 -0.03 16.03 58.10
C ALA A 204 1.08 16.45 57.10
N ALA A 205 2.32 15.98 57.30
CA ALA A 205 3.43 16.15 56.36
C ALA A 205 3.39 15.18 55.15
N ASN A 206 2.47 14.21 55.13
CA ASN A 206 2.34 13.19 54.08
C ASN A 206 2.18 13.75 52.65
N LYS A 207 1.75 15.01 52.46
CA LYS A 207 1.69 15.62 51.12
C LYS A 207 3.03 16.23 50.65
N ALA A 208 4.00 16.43 51.55
CA ALA A 208 5.32 17.02 51.26
C ALA A 208 6.39 15.99 50.88
N ASN A 209 6.21 14.73 51.31
CA ASN A 209 7.23 13.69 51.28
C ASN A 209 7.33 12.99 49.91
N MET A 210 7.22 13.74 48.83
CA MET A 210 7.36 13.19 47.48
C MET A 210 8.80 12.74 47.24
N VAL A 211 8.99 11.57 46.63
CA VAL A 211 10.33 11.01 46.42
C VAL A 211 10.51 10.61 44.95
N VAL A 212 11.64 11.00 44.38
CA VAL A 212 12.05 10.52 43.05
C VAL A 212 12.56 9.08 43.18
N MET A 213 11.87 8.13 42.55
CA MET A 213 12.13 6.69 42.69
C MET A 213 13.44 6.24 42.03
N GLY A 214 14.02 7.08 41.17
CA GLY A 214 15.30 6.84 40.49
C GLY A 214 15.48 7.77 39.28
N SER A 215 16.68 7.80 38.71
CA SER A 215 16.95 8.52 37.45
C SER A 215 16.17 7.88 36.30
N ALA A 216 15.70 8.70 35.38
CA ALA A 216 15.09 8.28 34.14
C ALA A 216 16.06 7.40 33.35
N ALA A 217 15.59 6.26 32.87
CA ALA A 217 16.41 5.38 32.04
C ALA A 217 16.82 6.11 30.76
N ARG A 218 18.05 5.90 30.27
CA ARG A 218 18.46 6.49 28.99
C ARG A 218 17.65 5.83 27.85
N PRO A 219 16.92 6.61 27.03
CA PRO A 219 16.10 6.03 25.98
C PRO A 219 16.98 5.40 24.90
N THR A 220 16.68 4.15 24.54
CA THR A 220 17.45 3.35 23.58
C THR A 220 16.93 3.47 22.14
N GLY A 221 15.80 4.14 21.92
CA GLY A 221 15.15 4.30 20.62
C GLY A 221 14.50 5.66 20.41
N GLU A 222 14.30 6.01 19.14
CA GLU A 222 13.59 7.23 18.73
C GLU A 222 12.10 7.13 19.11
N ALA A 223 11.56 8.20 19.70
CA ALA A 223 10.13 8.35 19.95
C ALA A 223 9.37 8.56 18.62
N PRO A 224 8.12 8.07 18.49
CA PRO A 224 7.30 8.32 17.31
C PRO A 224 7.02 9.81 17.08
N PRO A 225 6.89 10.28 15.82
CA PRO A 225 7.03 9.51 14.58
C PRO A 225 8.50 9.27 14.18
N THR A 226 8.88 8.02 13.97
CA THR A 226 10.25 7.68 13.55
C THR A 226 10.45 7.86 12.05
N ARG A 227 11.70 7.98 11.59
CA ARG A 227 11.99 8.12 10.15
C ARG A 227 11.44 6.97 9.33
N VAL A 228 11.57 5.75 9.86
CA VAL A 228 11.04 4.54 9.22
C VAL A 228 9.53 4.60 9.13
N GLN A 229 8.83 5.07 10.18
CA GLN A 229 7.38 5.24 10.15
C GLN A 229 6.95 6.26 9.09
N LEU A 230 7.65 7.40 8.97
CA LEU A 230 7.35 8.41 7.95
C LEU A 230 7.58 7.89 6.52
N ILE A 231 8.69 7.17 6.28
CA ILE A 231 8.99 6.54 4.98
C ILE A 231 7.91 5.52 4.61
N VAL A 232 7.58 4.62 5.54
CA VAL A 232 6.56 3.57 5.32
C VAL A 232 5.19 4.19 5.11
N ALA A 233 4.80 5.19 5.91
CA ALA A 233 3.53 5.90 5.77
C ALA A 233 3.45 6.61 4.41
N GLY A 234 4.52 7.30 3.98
CA GLY A 234 4.58 7.95 2.67
C GLY A 234 4.45 6.94 1.52
N ALA A 235 5.16 5.81 1.60
CA ALA A 235 5.07 4.75 0.60
C ALA A 235 3.66 4.15 0.50
N LEU A 236 3.04 3.85 1.65
CA LEU A 236 1.68 3.30 1.72
C LEU A 236 0.64 4.28 1.17
N LEU A 237 0.73 5.57 1.53
CA LEU A 237 -0.18 6.60 1.05
C LEU A 237 -0.17 6.70 -0.48
N PHE A 238 1.02 6.81 -1.08
CA PHE A 238 1.14 6.90 -2.53
C PHE A 238 0.71 5.62 -3.24
N PHE A 239 0.96 4.46 -2.65
CA PHE A 239 0.47 3.19 -3.17
C PHE A 239 -1.06 3.16 -3.20
N LEU A 240 -1.72 3.55 -2.10
CA LEU A 240 -3.18 3.59 -2.00
C LEU A 240 -3.78 4.58 -3.01
N VAL A 241 -3.24 5.79 -3.10
CA VAL A 241 -3.67 6.79 -4.08
C VAL A 241 -3.51 6.27 -5.51
N ALA A 242 -2.40 5.58 -5.81
CA ALA A 242 -2.20 4.97 -7.12
C ALA A 242 -3.25 3.89 -7.42
N VAL A 243 -3.57 3.01 -6.47
CA VAL A 243 -4.60 1.98 -6.63
C VAL A 243 -5.97 2.62 -6.86
N ILE A 244 -6.35 3.59 -6.03
CA ILE A 244 -7.62 4.32 -6.14
C ILE A 244 -7.70 5.02 -7.50
N GLY A 245 -6.66 5.76 -7.90
CA GLY A 245 -6.61 6.44 -9.19
C GLY A 245 -6.78 5.50 -10.38
N HIS A 246 -6.24 4.28 -10.30
CA HIS A 246 -6.45 3.26 -11.33
C HIS A 246 -7.87 2.74 -11.37
N LEU A 247 -8.49 2.49 -10.22
CA LEU A 247 -9.88 2.04 -10.12
C LEU A 247 -10.84 3.12 -10.63
N THR A 248 -10.63 4.38 -10.26
CA THR A 248 -11.41 5.51 -10.76
C THR A 248 -11.26 5.67 -12.27
N ALA A 249 -10.05 5.56 -12.81
CA ALA A 249 -9.83 5.61 -14.24
C ALA A 249 -10.54 4.48 -15.01
N ALA A 250 -10.62 3.28 -14.44
CA ALA A 250 -11.41 2.19 -15.03
C ALA A 250 -12.91 2.45 -14.94
N ARG A 251 -13.42 2.89 -13.79
CA ARG A 251 -14.85 3.21 -13.62
C ARG A 251 -15.31 4.35 -14.52
N MET A 252 -14.46 5.35 -14.73
CA MET A 252 -14.79 6.53 -15.54
C MET A 252 -14.67 6.26 -17.05
N SER A 253 -14.20 5.07 -17.45
CA SER A 253 -14.15 4.70 -18.86
C SER A 253 -15.57 4.41 -19.40
N ARG A 254 -16.15 5.36 -20.14
CA ARG A 254 -17.44 5.21 -20.85
C ARG A 254 -17.36 4.37 -22.14
N ARG A 255 -16.35 3.51 -22.27
CA ARG A 255 -16.10 2.73 -23.48
C ARG A 255 -16.97 1.48 -23.49
N LEU A 256 -17.57 1.16 -24.63
CA LEU A 256 -18.49 0.04 -24.80
C LEU A 256 -17.73 -1.28 -24.81
N ARG A 257 -18.21 -2.27 -24.06
CA ARG A 257 -17.48 -3.53 -23.82
C ARG A 257 -18.29 -4.75 -24.23
N THR A 258 -19.59 -4.70 -24.05
CA THR A 258 -20.45 -5.84 -24.36
C THR A 258 -20.87 -5.80 -25.82
N GLN A 259 -21.07 -6.99 -26.41
CA GLN A 259 -21.55 -7.12 -27.78
C GLN A 259 -22.88 -6.39 -27.99
N ALA A 260 -23.79 -6.47 -27.01
CA ALA A 260 -25.11 -5.84 -27.07
C ALA A 260 -25.01 -4.31 -27.04
N GLU A 261 -24.17 -3.74 -26.16
CA GLU A 261 -23.88 -2.30 -26.10
C GLU A 261 -23.34 -1.75 -27.43
N ILE A 262 -22.40 -2.48 -28.03
CA ILE A 262 -21.76 -2.07 -29.29
C ILE A 262 -22.76 -2.17 -30.45
N ALA A 263 -23.51 -3.28 -30.54
CA ALA A 263 -24.54 -3.45 -31.57
C ALA A 263 -25.63 -2.38 -31.46
N ALA A 264 -26.07 -2.04 -30.25
CA ALA A 264 -27.05 -0.99 -30.00
C ALA A 264 -26.53 0.40 -30.39
N ALA A 265 -25.26 0.71 -30.12
CA ALA A 265 -24.67 1.99 -30.49
C ALA A 265 -24.49 2.20 -32.00
N LEU A 266 -24.34 1.10 -32.76
CA LEU A 266 -24.25 1.11 -34.23
C LEU A 266 -25.59 0.90 -34.93
N GLY A 267 -26.67 0.63 -34.17
CA GLY A 267 -27.98 0.34 -34.73
C GLY A 267 -28.03 -0.92 -35.62
N SER A 268 -27.08 -1.86 -35.48
CA SER A 268 -26.94 -2.99 -36.39
C SER A 268 -26.77 -4.33 -35.68
N ALA A 269 -27.11 -5.43 -36.39
CA ALA A 269 -26.99 -6.78 -35.85
C ALA A 269 -25.52 -7.26 -35.86
N LEU A 270 -25.13 -8.03 -34.82
CA LEU A 270 -23.82 -8.69 -34.83
C LEU A 270 -23.85 -9.89 -35.80
N LEU A 271 -23.02 -9.83 -36.83
CA LEU A 271 -22.84 -10.91 -37.80
C LEU A 271 -21.91 -12.02 -37.30
N GLY A 272 -20.92 -11.67 -36.47
CA GLY A 272 -20.07 -12.66 -35.81
C GLY A 272 -18.87 -12.09 -35.08
N THR A 273 -18.22 -12.95 -34.31
CA THR A 273 -16.93 -12.68 -33.67
C THR A 273 -15.83 -13.40 -34.42
N VAL A 274 -14.73 -12.68 -34.65
CA VAL A 274 -13.63 -13.12 -35.47
C VAL A 274 -12.34 -13.06 -34.64
N ASP A 275 -11.58 -14.14 -34.69
CA ASP A 275 -10.34 -14.30 -33.91
C ASP A 275 -9.15 -13.83 -34.74
N VAL A 276 -8.44 -12.81 -34.25
CA VAL A 276 -7.22 -12.30 -34.88
C VAL A 276 -6.01 -12.84 -34.11
N PRO A 277 -5.11 -13.61 -34.76
CA PRO A 277 -3.87 -14.03 -34.15
C PRO A 277 -3.08 -12.80 -33.69
N GLY A 278 -2.92 -12.68 -32.38
CA GLY A 278 -2.15 -11.62 -31.77
C GLY A 278 -0.68 -11.87 -32.03
N ASP A 279 -0.10 -11.12 -32.96
CA ASP A 279 1.35 -10.95 -32.95
C ASP A 279 1.72 -10.28 -31.62
N ARG A 280 2.63 -10.90 -30.85
CA ARG A 280 3.22 -10.28 -29.64
C ARG A 280 3.79 -8.88 -29.91
N ARG A 281 3.94 -8.51 -31.18
CA ARG A 281 4.52 -7.28 -31.72
C ARG A 281 3.51 -6.26 -32.26
N ALA A 282 2.20 -6.57 -32.32
CA ALA A 282 1.19 -5.73 -32.98
C ALA A 282 0.48 -4.70 -32.08
N HIS A 283 0.58 -4.79 -30.75
CA HIS A 283 0.14 -3.73 -29.81
C HIS A 283 1.13 -2.55 -29.77
N ARG A 284 1.61 -2.09 -30.93
CA ARG A 284 2.72 -1.17 -31.07
C ARG A 284 2.18 0.22 -31.46
N PRO A 285 1.83 1.10 -30.50
CA PRO A 285 1.62 2.48 -30.84
C PRO A 285 2.96 3.03 -31.36
N GLY A 286 2.97 3.59 -32.58
CA GLY A 286 4.15 4.07 -33.30
C GLY A 286 4.79 5.34 -32.73
N GLY A 287 4.75 5.55 -31.41
CA GLY A 287 5.33 6.73 -30.78
C GLY A 287 6.84 6.63 -30.64
N ARG A 288 7.61 7.25 -31.54
CA ARG A 288 9.04 7.51 -31.35
C ARG A 288 9.22 8.72 -30.41
N GLY A 289 9.12 8.51 -29.09
CA GLY A 289 9.36 9.58 -28.12
C GLY A 289 9.80 9.07 -26.74
N VAL A 290 10.55 9.89 -25.99
CA VAL A 290 11.01 9.58 -24.63
C VAL A 290 9.83 9.29 -23.69
N ARG A 291 8.74 10.06 -23.81
CA ARG A 291 7.48 9.81 -23.09
C ARG A 291 6.88 8.44 -23.40
N ALA A 292 6.96 7.96 -24.64
CA ALA A 292 6.48 6.61 -25.00
C ALA A 292 7.38 5.51 -24.40
N ARG A 293 8.69 5.75 -24.28
CA ARG A 293 9.60 4.82 -23.59
C ARG A 293 9.32 4.75 -22.08
N PHE A 294 9.05 5.87 -21.42
CA PHE A 294 8.64 5.90 -20.01
C PHE A 294 7.30 5.20 -19.79
N ARG A 295 6.31 5.46 -20.64
CA ARG A 295 5.02 4.78 -20.60
C ARG A 295 5.15 3.26 -20.77
N ARG A 296 6.09 2.84 -21.63
CA ARG A 296 6.43 1.44 -21.87
C ARG A 296 7.10 0.78 -20.67
N LEU A 297 8.06 1.46 -20.04
CA LEU A 297 8.76 0.97 -18.84
C LEU A 297 7.79 0.78 -17.68
N LEU A 298 6.90 1.76 -17.49
CA LEU A 298 5.88 1.79 -16.44
C LEU A 298 4.68 0.88 -16.72
N GLY A 299 4.57 0.29 -17.92
CA GLY A 299 3.46 -0.62 -18.28
C GLY A 299 2.10 0.08 -18.41
N VAL A 300 2.06 1.40 -18.56
CA VAL A 300 0.82 2.17 -18.81
C VAL A 300 0.30 1.99 -20.22
N ASP A 301 1.14 1.57 -21.16
CA ASP A 301 0.76 1.28 -22.55
C ASP A 301 -0.09 0.00 -22.69
N VAL A 302 -0.03 -0.90 -21.71
CA VAL A 302 -0.86 -2.10 -21.70
C VAL A 302 -2.12 -1.82 -20.90
N ARG A 303 -3.27 -1.89 -21.58
CA ARG A 303 -4.59 -1.78 -20.93
C ARG A 303 -4.80 -2.98 -20.00
N TRP A 304 -4.90 -2.69 -18.71
CA TRP A 304 -5.04 -3.71 -17.66
C TRP A 304 -6.47 -4.28 -17.58
N ASP A 305 -7.44 -3.51 -18.09
CA ASP A 305 -8.88 -3.75 -17.99
C ASP A 305 -9.45 -4.59 -19.15
N ILE A 306 -8.62 -4.95 -20.15
CA ILE A 306 -9.06 -5.87 -21.22
C ILE A 306 -8.99 -7.31 -20.67
N PRO A 307 -10.07 -8.11 -20.79
CA PRO A 307 -10.05 -9.53 -20.44
C PRO A 307 -8.85 -10.24 -21.08
N THR A 308 -8.28 -11.23 -20.41
CA THR A 308 -7.19 -12.02 -20.99
C THR A 308 -7.64 -12.62 -22.32
N PRO A 309 -6.89 -12.39 -23.42
CA PRO A 309 -7.16 -13.03 -24.71
C PRO A 309 -7.42 -14.51 -24.53
N ARG A 310 -8.50 -15.03 -25.13
CA ARG A 310 -8.75 -16.47 -25.18
C ARG A 310 -7.58 -17.15 -25.91
N THR A 311 -7.28 -18.40 -25.58
CA THR A 311 -6.35 -19.22 -26.35
C THR A 311 -7.03 -19.63 -27.66
N SER A 312 -6.34 -19.48 -28.79
CA SER A 312 -6.95 -19.80 -30.09
C SER A 312 -7.29 -21.28 -30.16
N GLY A 313 -8.45 -21.59 -30.75
CA GLY A 313 -8.61 -22.89 -31.39
C GLY A 313 -7.59 -23.04 -32.51
N ASP A 314 -7.46 -24.26 -33.03
CA ASP A 314 -6.60 -24.58 -34.17
C ASP A 314 -6.80 -23.60 -35.36
N GLU A 315 -5.80 -23.45 -36.22
CA GLU A 315 -5.82 -22.52 -37.37
C GLU A 315 -7.03 -22.78 -38.28
N ALA A 316 -7.41 -24.05 -38.43
CA ALA A 316 -8.62 -24.49 -39.12
C ALA A 316 -9.90 -23.93 -38.47
N GLY A 317 -9.98 -23.89 -37.13
CA GLY A 317 -11.10 -23.32 -36.39
C GLY A 317 -11.24 -21.81 -36.59
N THR A 318 -10.12 -21.09 -36.71
CA THR A 318 -10.11 -19.66 -37.02
C THR A 318 -10.69 -19.42 -38.42
N ARG A 319 -10.19 -20.15 -39.43
CA ARG A 319 -10.64 -20.03 -40.83
C ARG A 319 -12.15 -20.34 -40.99
N LEU A 320 -12.67 -21.32 -40.23
CA LEU A 320 -14.10 -21.64 -40.19
C LEU A 320 -14.99 -20.51 -39.64
N ARG A 321 -14.49 -19.65 -38.74
CA ARG A 321 -15.26 -18.48 -38.26
C ARG A 321 -15.36 -17.42 -39.34
N TYR A 322 -14.25 -17.11 -40.02
CA TYR A 322 -14.22 -16.17 -41.14
C TYR A 322 -15.17 -16.61 -42.27
N ARG A 323 -15.14 -17.90 -42.64
CA ARG A 323 -16.07 -18.47 -43.64
C ARG A 323 -17.53 -18.37 -43.23
N ARG A 324 -17.86 -18.60 -41.94
CA ARG A 324 -19.23 -18.45 -41.43
C ARG A 324 -19.73 -17.01 -41.51
N VAL A 325 -18.88 -16.03 -41.23
CA VAL A 325 -19.22 -14.61 -41.39
C VAL A 325 -19.47 -14.29 -42.88
N CYS A 326 -18.61 -14.77 -43.79
CA CYS A 326 -18.80 -14.59 -45.22
C CYS A 326 -20.09 -15.26 -45.74
N ALA A 327 -20.43 -16.45 -45.22
CA ALA A 327 -21.68 -17.13 -45.54
C ALA A 327 -22.91 -16.31 -45.10
N ARG A 328 -22.91 -15.81 -43.85
CA ARG A 328 -24.00 -14.96 -43.33
C ARG A 328 -24.17 -13.66 -44.12
N LEU A 329 -23.07 -13.06 -44.56
CA LEU A 329 -23.11 -11.87 -45.43
C LEU A 329 -23.78 -12.18 -46.78
N ARG A 330 -23.52 -13.35 -47.37
CA ARG A 330 -24.15 -13.77 -48.63
C ARG A 330 -25.65 -14.03 -48.48
N ASP A 331 -26.07 -14.59 -47.35
CA ASP A 331 -27.48 -14.92 -47.10
C ASP A 331 -28.34 -13.66 -46.86
N GLN A 332 -27.75 -12.57 -46.36
CA GLN A 332 -28.47 -11.35 -46.01
C GLN A 332 -28.54 -10.30 -47.13
N LEU A 333 -27.73 -10.42 -48.20
CA LEU A 333 -27.59 -9.37 -49.21
C LEU A 333 -28.11 -9.77 -50.60
N PRO A 334 -28.93 -8.92 -51.25
CA PRO A 334 -29.29 -9.07 -52.65
C PRO A 334 -28.09 -8.79 -53.57
N SER A 335 -28.03 -9.46 -54.71
CA SER A 335 -26.98 -9.25 -55.72
C SER A 335 -27.17 -7.91 -56.44
N PRO A 336 -26.09 -7.15 -56.76
CA PRO A 336 -24.67 -7.47 -56.56
C PRO A 336 -24.19 -7.23 -55.13
N ARG A 337 -23.45 -8.21 -54.57
CA ARG A 337 -23.00 -8.20 -53.17
C ARG A 337 -21.67 -7.46 -53.00
N ARG A 338 -21.71 -6.13 -53.12
CA ARG A 338 -20.55 -5.23 -52.90
C ARG A 338 -20.72 -4.52 -51.56
N LEU A 339 -19.73 -4.62 -50.68
CA LEU A 339 -19.79 -4.00 -49.34
C LEU A 339 -18.57 -3.13 -49.06
N LEU A 340 -18.83 -2.02 -48.40
CA LEU A 340 -17.81 -1.14 -47.84
C LEU A 340 -17.46 -1.62 -46.43
N VAL A 341 -16.24 -2.08 -46.20
CA VAL A 341 -15.77 -2.50 -44.88
C VAL A 341 -15.16 -1.30 -44.17
N VAL A 342 -15.90 -0.75 -43.21
CA VAL A 342 -15.49 0.43 -42.43
C VAL A 342 -14.71 -0.01 -41.20
N VAL A 343 -13.48 0.50 -41.08
CA VAL A 343 -12.59 0.25 -39.94
C VAL A 343 -12.24 1.58 -39.28
N PRO A 344 -12.45 1.75 -37.97
CA PRO A 344 -12.03 2.95 -37.27
C PRO A 344 -10.50 3.14 -37.31
N ASP A 345 -10.05 4.36 -37.61
CA ASP A 345 -8.63 4.71 -37.63
C ASP A 345 -7.98 4.45 -36.26
N GLY A 346 -6.84 3.76 -36.29
CA GLY A 346 -6.12 3.36 -35.07
C GLY A 346 -6.51 1.98 -34.53
N ASP A 347 -7.55 1.32 -35.05
CA ASP A 347 -7.87 -0.07 -34.72
C ASP A 347 -7.10 -1.07 -35.60
N THR A 348 -5.83 -1.31 -35.24
CA THR A 348 -4.97 -2.25 -35.97
C THR A 348 -5.48 -3.70 -35.97
N ILE A 349 -6.28 -4.09 -34.98
CA ILE A 349 -6.81 -5.44 -34.85
C ILE A 349 -7.97 -5.60 -35.82
N ALA A 350 -8.88 -4.63 -35.85
CA ALA A 350 -9.98 -4.58 -36.80
C ALA A 350 -9.49 -4.48 -38.25
N ARG A 351 -8.46 -3.67 -38.52
CA ARG A 351 -7.82 -3.58 -39.85
C ARG A 351 -7.30 -4.95 -40.32
N ARG A 352 -6.63 -5.70 -39.44
CA ARG A 352 -6.14 -7.05 -39.75
C ARG A 352 -7.28 -8.04 -39.97
N ALA A 353 -8.33 -7.94 -39.16
CA ALA A 353 -9.53 -8.76 -39.34
C ALA A 353 -10.21 -8.48 -40.69
N ALA A 354 -10.35 -7.21 -41.07
CA ALA A 354 -10.90 -6.79 -42.35
C ALA A 354 -10.08 -7.35 -43.53
N GLY A 355 -8.75 -7.27 -43.49
CA GLY A 355 -7.89 -7.86 -44.52
C GLY A 355 -8.04 -9.39 -44.65
N LEU A 356 -8.16 -10.10 -43.53
CA LEU A 356 -8.41 -11.55 -43.53
C LEU A 356 -9.80 -11.90 -44.06
N LEU A 357 -10.82 -11.08 -43.77
CA LEU A 357 -12.16 -11.23 -44.35
C LEU A 357 -12.16 -11.06 -45.87
N VAL A 358 -11.46 -10.04 -46.39
CA VAL A 358 -11.30 -9.83 -47.84
C VAL A 358 -10.64 -11.03 -48.51
N THR A 359 -9.59 -11.56 -47.87
CA THR A 359 -8.85 -12.72 -48.40
C THR A 359 -9.73 -13.98 -48.44
N GLU A 360 -10.52 -14.25 -47.40
CA GLU A 360 -11.41 -15.42 -47.35
C GLU A 360 -12.69 -15.26 -48.19
N ALA A 361 -13.15 -14.03 -48.44
CA ALA A 361 -14.33 -13.78 -49.28
C ALA A 361 -14.07 -14.12 -50.76
N GLY A 362 -12.81 -14.07 -51.23
CA GLY A 362 -12.41 -14.55 -52.55
C GLY A 362 -13.13 -13.86 -53.73
N GLY A 363 -13.78 -12.72 -53.49
CA GLY A 363 -14.52 -11.95 -54.50
C GLY A 363 -16.05 -12.05 -54.43
N ASP A 364 -16.63 -12.90 -53.58
CA ASP A 364 -18.09 -12.93 -53.33
C ASP A 364 -18.40 -13.14 -51.83
N PRO A 365 -18.79 -12.08 -51.09
CA PRO A 365 -19.02 -10.71 -51.53
C PRO A 365 -17.73 -9.93 -51.84
N LEU A 366 -17.82 -8.90 -52.68
CA LEU A 366 -16.71 -7.96 -52.94
C LEU A 366 -16.59 -6.99 -51.75
N LEU A 367 -15.53 -7.18 -50.95
CA LEU A 367 -15.27 -6.37 -49.75
C LEU A 367 -14.19 -5.31 -50.03
N ARG A 368 -14.53 -4.04 -49.83
CA ARG A 368 -13.58 -2.93 -49.95
C ARG A 368 -13.30 -2.30 -48.59
N VAL A 369 -12.07 -2.36 -48.11
CA VAL A 369 -11.70 -1.81 -46.80
C VAL A 369 -11.44 -0.31 -46.91
N VAL A 370 -12.05 0.46 -46.01
CA VAL A 370 -11.81 1.90 -45.82
C VAL A 370 -11.57 2.16 -44.34
N GLU A 371 -10.55 2.96 -44.06
CA GLU A 371 -10.28 3.44 -42.72
C GLU A 371 -10.92 4.81 -42.51
N VAL A 372 -11.62 4.97 -41.40
CA VAL A 372 -12.42 6.17 -41.10
C VAL A 372 -11.96 6.78 -39.80
N SER A 373 -11.61 8.06 -39.84
CA SER A 373 -11.26 8.84 -38.67
C SER A 373 -12.43 8.93 -37.70
N VAL A 374 -12.19 8.65 -36.43
CA VAL A 374 -13.26 8.71 -35.41
C VAL A 374 -13.55 10.15 -34.97
N SER A 375 -12.58 11.04 -35.12
CA SER A 375 -12.74 12.47 -34.77
C SER A 375 -13.48 13.26 -35.83
N ASP A 376 -13.47 12.77 -37.07
CA ASP A 376 -14.16 13.37 -38.22
C ASP A 376 -14.51 12.24 -39.21
N PRO A 377 -15.62 11.52 -38.98
CA PRO A 377 -15.95 10.32 -39.74
C PRO A 377 -16.42 10.69 -41.14
N MET A 378 -15.55 10.48 -42.13
CA MET A 378 -15.88 10.65 -43.54
C MET A 378 -15.91 9.30 -44.26
N VAL A 379 -17.08 8.92 -44.78
CA VAL A 379 -17.28 7.68 -45.54
C VAL A 379 -17.39 8.00 -47.03
N PRO A 380 -16.69 7.29 -47.92
CA PRO A 380 -16.80 7.52 -49.36
C PRO A 380 -18.21 7.21 -49.91
N ASP A 381 -18.86 8.22 -50.48
CA ASP A 381 -20.10 8.05 -51.26
C ASP A 381 -19.73 7.70 -52.71
N ARG A 382 -19.65 6.40 -52.99
CA ARG A 382 -19.64 5.88 -54.36
C ARG A 382 -20.90 5.01 -54.45
N GLY A 383 -21.84 5.35 -55.32
CA GLY A 383 -23.13 4.64 -55.42
C GLY A 383 -23.03 3.21 -56.02
N THR A 384 -21.94 2.49 -55.77
CA THR A 384 -21.66 1.15 -56.33
C THR A 384 -21.68 0.03 -55.30
N GLU A 385 -21.75 0.39 -54.01
CA GLU A 385 -21.75 -0.50 -52.86
C GLU A 385 -23.19 -0.63 -52.31
N SER A 386 -23.57 -1.84 -51.90
CA SER A 386 -24.92 -2.19 -51.44
C SER A 386 -25.11 -2.02 -49.92
N GLY A 387 -24.08 -1.52 -49.22
CA GLY A 387 -24.10 -1.27 -47.77
C GLY A 387 -22.71 -1.29 -47.12
N ALA A 388 -22.68 -0.98 -45.82
CA ALA A 388 -21.48 -0.92 -44.99
C ALA A 388 -21.41 -2.06 -43.96
N LEU A 389 -20.23 -2.67 -43.82
CA LEU A 389 -19.87 -3.64 -42.80
C LEU A 389 -18.86 -3.00 -41.84
N VAL A 390 -19.23 -2.81 -40.58
CA VAL A 390 -18.31 -2.21 -39.60
C VAL A 390 -17.52 -3.31 -38.90
N VAL A 391 -16.19 -3.19 -38.89
CA VAL A 391 -15.29 -4.11 -38.19
C VAL A 391 -14.56 -3.33 -37.09
N LEU A 392 -14.66 -3.80 -35.84
CA LEU A 392 -14.05 -3.12 -34.70
C LEU A 392 -13.61 -4.09 -33.59
N SER A 393 -12.62 -3.68 -32.81
CA SER A 393 -12.21 -4.38 -31.59
C SER A 393 -13.02 -3.91 -30.38
N ALA A 394 -13.24 -4.79 -29.40
CA ALA A 394 -14.02 -4.45 -28.20
C ALA A 394 -13.22 -3.55 -27.23
N GLY A 395 -13.90 -2.60 -26.57
CA GLY A 395 -13.34 -1.75 -25.51
C GLY A 395 -12.44 -0.61 -25.99
N SER A 396 -12.31 -0.40 -27.30
CA SER A 396 -11.55 0.68 -27.92
C SER A 396 -12.35 1.97 -28.08
N TRP A 397 -13.69 1.92 -28.18
CA TRP A 397 -14.55 3.05 -28.58
C TRP A 397 -15.69 3.33 -27.59
N THR A 398 -16.18 4.58 -27.57
CA THR A 398 -17.36 5.04 -26.80
C THR A 398 -18.63 5.00 -27.65
N ALA A 399 -19.81 5.12 -27.03
CA ALA A 399 -21.08 5.12 -27.75
C ALA A 399 -21.18 6.28 -28.75
N ALA A 400 -20.77 7.48 -28.36
CA ALA A 400 -20.81 8.67 -29.23
C ALA A 400 -19.86 8.54 -30.43
N GLU A 401 -18.68 7.96 -30.22
CA GLU A 401 -17.72 7.69 -31.30
C GLU A 401 -18.28 6.67 -32.30
N LEU A 402 -18.97 5.62 -31.83
CA LEU A 402 -19.59 4.62 -32.71
C LEU A 402 -20.84 5.14 -33.41
N SER A 403 -21.65 5.97 -32.74
CA SER A 403 -22.83 6.58 -33.38
C SER A 403 -22.42 7.56 -34.48
N GLY A 404 -21.35 8.33 -34.30
CA GLY A 404 -20.84 9.21 -35.36
C GLY A 404 -20.36 8.46 -36.61
N ILE A 405 -19.80 7.26 -36.45
CA ILE A 405 -19.45 6.40 -37.59
C ILE A 405 -20.71 5.87 -38.29
N ALA A 406 -21.72 5.46 -37.53
CA ALA A 406 -23.00 5.00 -38.09
C ALA A 406 -23.71 6.13 -38.85
N GLU A 407 -23.73 7.33 -38.29
CA GLU A 407 -24.27 8.55 -38.92
C GLU A 407 -23.54 8.86 -40.22
N ALA A 408 -22.20 8.85 -40.23
CA ALA A 408 -21.41 9.05 -41.44
C ALA A 408 -21.66 8.00 -42.54
N CYS A 409 -21.99 6.75 -42.15
CA CYS A 409 -22.38 5.72 -43.12
C CYS A 409 -23.74 6.05 -43.74
N VAL A 410 -24.71 6.48 -42.93
CA VAL A 410 -26.04 6.89 -43.39
C VAL A 410 -25.96 8.13 -44.29
N ASP A 411 -25.15 9.12 -43.92
CA ASP A 411 -24.91 10.33 -44.71
C ASP A 411 -24.30 10.02 -46.08
N ALA A 412 -23.41 9.03 -46.14
CA ALA A 412 -22.84 8.50 -47.37
C ALA A 412 -23.75 7.50 -48.10
N LYS A 413 -25.02 7.36 -47.67
CA LYS A 413 -26.05 6.48 -48.23
C LYS A 413 -25.75 4.98 -48.17
N HIS A 414 -24.89 4.57 -47.24
CA HIS A 414 -24.61 3.16 -46.97
C HIS A 414 -25.35 2.69 -45.72
N GLU A 415 -26.31 1.77 -45.89
CA GLU A 415 -26.95 1.12 -44.75
C GLU A 415 -25.96 0.18 -44.03
N VAL A 416 -25.91 0.23 -42.70
CA VAL A 416 -25.03 -0.63 -41.90
C VAL A 416 -25.63 -2.04 -41.83
N VAL A 417 -25.14 -2.91 -42.71
CA VAL A 417 -25.61 -4.31 -42.87
C VAL A 417 -25.29 -5.16 -41.64
N GLY A 418 -24.20 -4.84 -40.94
CA GLY A 418 -23.90 -5.48 -39.68
C GLY A 418 -22.52 -5.21 -39.13
N LEU A 419 -22.27 -5.82 -37.98
CA LEU A 419 -21.07 -5.62 -37.17
C LEU A 419 -20.25 -6.92 -37.06
N VAL A 420 -18.93 -6.80 -37.21
CA VAL A 420 -17.97 -7.87 -36.89
C VAL A 420 -17.03 -7.42 -35.77
N LEU A 421 -17.01 -8.22 -34.69
CA LEU A 421 -16.12 -7.96 -33.55
C LEU A 421 -14.82 -8.75 -33.69
N ALA A 422 -13.70 -8.02 -33.72
CA ALA A 422 -12.37 -8.59 -33.79
C ALA A 422 -11.77 -8.79 -32.38
N GLY A 423 -11.58 -10.06 -31.99
CA GLY A 423 -10.96 -10.43 -30.72
C GLY A 423 -9.48 -10.79 -30.90
N PRO A 424 -8.54 -10.21 -30.13
CA PRO A 424 -7.16 -10.67 -30.13
C PRO A 424 -7.08 -12.03 -29.46
N VAL A 425 -6.35 -12.96 -30.06
CA VAL A 425 -6.22 -14.33 -29.55
C VAL A 425 -4.73 -14.73 -29.47
N ARG A 426 -4.35 -15.47 -28.42
CA ARG A 426 -2.97 -15.99 -28.31
C ARG A 426 -2.82 -17.20 -29.21
N ALA A 427 -1.96 -17.10 -30.23
CA ALA A 427 -1.55 -18.23 -31.04
C ALA A 427 -0.88 -19.29 -30.15
N ARG A 428 -1.36 -20.53 -30.21
CA ARG A 428 -0.63 -21.67 -29.65
C ARG A 428 0.61 -21.85 -30.52
N THR A 429 1.80 -21.77 -29.94
CA THR A 429 3.02 -22.20 -30.65
C THR A 429 2.83 -23.66 -31.00
N THR A 430 2.78 -23.98 -32.30
CA THR A 430 2.96 -25.34 -32.81
C THR A 430 4.24 -25.85 -32.17
N ARG A 431 4.12 -26.82 -31.28
CA ARG A 431 5.27 -27.55 -30.76
C ARG A 431 5.93 -28.16 -32.00
N PRO A 432 7.22 -27.91 -32.27
CA PRO A 432 7.88 -28.61 -33.37
C PRO A 432 7.65 -30.10 -33.15
N ALA A 433 7.21 -30.80 -34.20
CA ALA A 433 7.11 -32.25 -34.17
C ALA A 433 8.42 -32.79 -33.59
N GLY A 434 8.32 -33.60 -32.53
CA GLY A 434 9.50 -34.26 -31.99
C GLY A 434 10.23 -35.02 -33.09
N PRO A 435 11.53 -35.32 -32.92
CA PRO A 435 12.26 -36.11 -33.89
C PRO A 435 11.48 -37.39 -34.21
N PRO A 436 11.47 -37.86 -35.47
CA PRO A 436 10.83 -39.12 -35.81
C PRO A 436 11.37 -40.20 -34.88
N ALA A 437 10.46 -41.00 -34.31
CA ALA A 437 10.82 -42.10 -33.42
C ALA A 437 11.87 -42.97 -34.12
N GLU A 438 13.05 -43.01 -33.51
CA GLU A 438 14.15 -43.86 -33.92
C GLU A 438 13.64 -45.30 -34.00
N ALA A 439 13.93 -45.94 -35.13
CA ALA A 439 13.46 -47.27 -35.47
C ALA A 439 13.66 -48.23 -34.29
N ALA A 440 12.56 -48.77 -33.78
CA ALA A 440 12.60 -49.86 -32.82
C ALA A 440 13.38 -51.02 -33.45
N ALA A 441 14.56 -51.30 -32.89
CA ALA A 441 15.32 -52.50 -33.18
C ALA A 441 14.44 -53.73 -32.89
N PRO A 442 14.42 -54.75 -33.75
CA PRO A 442 13.57 -55.92 -33.57
C PRO A 442 14.09 -56.76 -32.40
N VAL A 443 13.28 -56.89 -31.34
CA VAL A 443 13.55 -57.87 -30.28
C VAL A 443 13.05 -59.22 -30.75
N LEU A 444 14.05 -60.10 -30.93
CA LEU A 444 14.00 -61.54 -31.14
C LEU A 444 12.79 -62.26 -30.54
N ALA A 445 12.12 -63.05 -31.38
CA ALA A 445 11.24 -64.12 -30.98
C ALA A 445 12.04 -65.20 -30.23
N VAL A 446 11.64 -65.50 -28.99
CA VAL A 446 12.03 -66.72 -28.28
C VAL A 446 10.78 -67.56 -28.09
N GLY A 447 10.91 -68.81 -28.52
CA GLY A 447 9.83 -69.74 -28.82
C GLY A 447 9.02 -70.20 -27.61
N HIS A 448 7.76 -70.50 -27.91
CA HIS A 448 6.84 -71.23 -27.07
C HIS A 448 7.08 -72.73 -27.34
N ASP A 449 7.82 -73.39 -26.46
CA ASP A 449 7.94 -74.85 -26.49
C ASP A 449 6.93 -75.48 -25.52
N ALA A 450 6.12 -76.36 -26.09
CA ALA A 450 5.14 -77.18 -25.41
C ALA A 450 5.78 -78.42 -24.78
N ARG A 451 5.35 -78.76 -23.56
CA ARG A 451 5.27 -80.10 -22.94
C ARG A 451 4.41 -79.90 -21.68
N GLY A 452 3.35 -80.63 -21.41
CA GLY A 452 3.08 -82.06 -21.62
C GLY A 452 2.64 -82.57 -20.23
N GLY A 453 1.43 -83.14 -20.15
CA GLY A 453 0.65 -83.25 -18.92
C GLY A 453 1.15 -84.20 -17.82
N SER A 454 0.54 -84.06 -16.65
CA SER A 454 0.20 -85.18 -15.76
C SER A 454 -1.10 -84.89 -15.00
N ARG A 455 -2.19 -85.47 -15.50
CA ARG A 455 -3.03 -86.39 -14.72
C ARG A 455 -3.55 -87.48 -15.62
#